data_AF-A0A956N3S2-F1
#
_entry.id   AF-A0A956N3S2-F1
#
_cell.length_a   1.000
_cell.length_b   1.000
_cell.length_c   1.000
_cell.angle_alpha   90.00
_cell.angle_beta   90.00
_cell.angle_gamma   90.00
#
_symmetry.space_group_name_H-M   'P 1'
#
loop_
_entity.id
_entity.type
_entity.pdbx_description
1 polymer ?
#
loop_
_entity_poly.entity_id
_entity_poly.type
_entity_poly.pdbx_seq_one_letter_code
_entity_poly.pdbx_strand_id
1 'polypeptide(L)'
;MIRGMHAMFYSSEAKALREFLRDKLGLKGADVGDGWLIFDAPEADLGVHPTEGNDTPSGTADISFYCDDIEATVAELEARGVVFTRPIEDHGYGLVTYFEVPGGFTIQLYEPRYTK
;
A
#
# COMPACT_ATOMS: atom_id res chain seq x y z
N MET A 1 20.02 1.39 17.75
CA MET A 1 19.13 0.28 17.38
C MET A 1 17.91 0.83 16.65
N ILE A 2 17.42 0.12 15.64
CA ILE A 2 16.23 0.50 14.85
C ILE A 2 14.96 0.09 15.62
N ARG A 3 13.92 0.94 15.64
CA ARG A 3 12.68 0.73 16.43
C ARG A 3 11.41 0.51 15.59
N GLY A 4 11.46 0.77 14.29
CA GLY A 4 10.32 0.69 13.38
C GLY A 4 10.67 1.30 12.03
N MET A 5 9.69 1.30 11.11
CA MET A 5 9.81 1.87 9.77
C MET A 5 8.92 3.12 9.66
N HIS A 6 9.43 4.17 9.03
CA HIS A 6 8.66 5.36 8.66
C HIS A 6 8.61 5.43 7.14
N ALA A 7 7.43 5.22 6.57
CA ALA A 7 7.19 5.20 5.14
C ALA A 7 6.37 6.43 4.71
N MET A 8 6.61 6.92 3.49
CA MET A 8 5.94 8.11 2.96
C MET A 8 5.59 7.92 1.49
N PHE A 9 4.33 8.20 1.14
CA PHE A 9 3.96 8.48 -0.24
C PHE A 9 4.12 9.97 -0.52
N TYR A 10 4.71 10.30 -1.65
CA TYR A 10 4.76 11.67 -2.16
C TYR A 10 3.66 11.83 -3.21
N SER A 11 2.81 12.85 -3.06
CA SER A 11 1.68 13.07 -3.95
C SER A 11 1.49 14.56 -4.21
N SER A 12 1.18 14.91 -5.46
CA SER A 12 0.72 16.24 -5.85
C SER A 12 -0.65 16.59 -5.25
N GLU A 13 -1.39 15.59 -4.74
CA GLU A 13 -2.72 15.72 -4.14
C GLU A 13 -2.72 15.22 -2.69
N ALA A 14 -1.72 15.64 -1.90
CA ALA A 14 -1.45 15.11 -0.56
C ALA A 14 -2.67 15.09 0.39
N LYS A 15 -3.53 16.13 0.36
CA LYS A 15 -4.75 16.17 1.19
C LYS A 15 -5.73 15.05 0.78
N ALA A 16 -6.03 14.93 -0.51
CA ALA A 16 -6.95 13.93 -1.03
C ALA A 16 -6.42 12.52 -0.77
N LEU A 17 -5.10 12.29 -0.92
CA LEU A 17 -4.49 11.01 -0.60
C LEU A 17 -4.65 10.64 0.89
N ARG A 18 -4.43 11.58 1.81
CA ARG A 18 -4.65 11.33 3.25
C ARG A 18 -6.11 11.00 3.54
N GLU A 19 -7.06 11.74 2.96
CA GLU A 19 -8.49 11.44 3.11
C GLU A 19 -8.85 10.06 2.56
N PHE A 20 -8.28 9.67 1.40
CA PHE A 20 -8.44 8.34 0.82
C PHE A 20 -7.91 7.24 1.76
N LEU A 21 -6.68 7.38 2.26
CA LEU A 21 -6.08 6.39 3.17
C LEU A 21 -6.89 6.22 4.47
N ARG A 22 -7.44 7.32 5.01
CA ARG A 22 -8.31 7.29 6.19
C ARG A 22 -9.67 6.65 5.88
N ASP A 23 -10.37 7.15 4.88
CA ASP A 23 -11.81 6.88 4.70
C ASP A 23 -12.07 5.63 3.83
N LYS A 24 -11.19 5.34 2.87
CA LYS A 24 -11.33 4.21 1.95
C LYS A 24 -10.60 2.99 2.47
N LEU A 25 -9.32 3.14 2.81
CA LEU A 25 -8.54 2.04 3.38
C LEU A 25 -8.80 1.83 4.88
N GLY A 26 -9.49 2.75 5.55
CA GLY A 26 -9.85 2.61 6.96
C GLY A 26 -8.67 2.76 7.92
N LEU A 27 -7.54 3.34 7.46
CA LEU A 27 -6.35 3.49 8.28
C LEU A 27 -6.60 4.51 9.40
N LYS A 28 -6.15 4.14 10.60
CA LYS A 28 -6.18 5.01 11.78
C LYS A 28 -4.89 5.81 11.85
N GLY A 29 -4.93 6.95 12.52
CA GLY A 29 -3.76 7.81 12.63
C GLY A 29 -4.00 9.02 13.51
N ALA A 30 -2.96 9.83 13.64
CA ALA A 30 -2.96 11.09 14.35
C ALA A 30 -2.87 12.27 13.36
N ASP A 31 -3.68 13.30 13.58
CA ASP A 31 -3.50 14.61 12.94
C ASP A 31 -2.41 15.38 13.69
N VAL A 32 -1.32 15.72 13.00
CA VAL A 32 -0.20 16.48 13.58
C VAL A 32 -0.32 17.99 13.30
N GLY A 33 -1.47 18.44 12.79
CA GLY A 33 -1.78 19.83 12.48
C GLY A 33 -2.18 20.01 11.01
N ASP A 34 -3.13 20.92 10.77
CA ASP A 34 -3.57 21.34 9.43
C ASP A 34 -4.01 20.19 8.50
N GLY A 35 -4.53 19.09 9.05
CA GLY A 35 -4.94 17.92 8.28
C GLY A 35 -3.78 17.06 7.80
N TRP A 36 -2.61 17.18 8.42
CA TRP A 36 -1.49 16.28 8.20
C TRP A 36 -1.69 15.02 9.04
N LEU A 37 -2.24 13.98 8.41
CA LEU A 37 -2.40 12.67 9.04
C LEU A 37 -1.11 11.85 8.97
N ILE A 38 -0.69 11.30 10.11
CA ILE A 38 0.28 10.22 10.22
C ILE A 38 -0.50 8.96 10.62
N PHE A 39 -0.48 7.95 9.75
CA PHE A 39 -1.24 6.73 9.96
C PHE A 39 -0.46 5.72 10.82
N ASP A 40 -1.19 5.04 11.69
CA ASP A 40 -0.71 3.84 12.36
C ASP A 40 -0.59 2.75 11.31
N ALA A 41 0.65 2.46 10.91
CA ALA A 41 0.91 1.32 10.06
C ALA A 41 0.68 0.03 10.88
N PRO A 42 -0.08 -0.95 10.36
CA PRO A 42 -0.11 -2.28 10.95
C PRO A 42 1.28 -2.93 10.90
N GLU A 43 1.39 -4.18 11.34
CA GLU A 43 2.61 -5.00 11.19
C GLU A 43 3.17 -4.90 9.75
N ALA A 44 4.50 -4.88 9.60
CA ALA A 44 5.17 -4.66 8.31
C ALA A 44 6.22 -5.73 8.03
N ASP A 45 6.35 -6.09 6.75
CA ASP A 45 7.40 -6.97 6.24
C ASP A 45 8.39 -6.18 5.38
N LEU A 46 9.68 -6.57 5.43
CA LEU A 46 10.74 -5.96 4.64
C LEU A 46 11.36 -7.01 3.71
N GLY A 47 11.18 -6.81 2.41
CA GLY A 47 11.80 -7.59 1.35
C GLY A 47 12.85 -6.80 0.59
N VAL A 48 13.69 -7.51 -0.16
CA VAL A 48 14.61 -6.92 -1.15
C VAL A 48 14.37 -7.63 -2.47
N HIS A 49 13.76 -6.93 -3.43
CA HIS A 49 13.57 -7.46 -4.77
C HIS A 49 14.84 -7.23 -5.60
N PRO A 50 15.34 -8.22 -6.37
CA PRO A 50 16.44 -7.99 -7.30
C PRO A 50 16.03 -6.99 -8.38
N THR A 51 16.97 -6.16 -8.81
CA THR A 51 16.79 -5.19 -9.91
C THR A 51 17.50 -5.66 -11.19
N GLU A 52 17.55 -6.97 -11.46
CA GLU A 52 18.17 -7.49 -12.67
C GLU A 52 17.36 -7.03 -13.91
N GLY A 53 17.94 -6.13 -14.71
CA GLY A 53 17.27 -5.49 -15.85
C GLY A 53 17.22 -3.97 -15.75
N ASN A 54 16.51 -3.31 -16.67
CA ASN A 54 16.41 -1.84 -16.74
C ASN A 54 15.11 -1.26 -16.15
N ASP A 55 14.25 -2.09 -15.53
CA ASP A 55 12.89 -1.66 -15.21
C ASP A 55 12.77 -0.93 -13.86
N THR A 56 13.69 -1.15 -12.92
CA THR A 56 13.66 -0.48 -11.60
C THR A 56 15.08 -0.20 -11.10
N PRO A 57 15.47 1.06 -10.85
CA PRO A 57 16.81 1.38 -10.33
C PRO A 57 17.08 0.79 -8.94
N SER A 58 18.33 0.41 -8.68
CA SER A 58 18.79 0.02 -7.33
C SER A 58 18.56 1.15 -6.32
N GLY A 59 18.03 0.79 -5.15
CA GLY A 59 17.65 1.75 -4.10
C GLY A 59 16.25 2.34 -4.24
N THR A 60 15.47 1.94 -5.26
CA THR A 60 14.04 2.28 -5.33
C THR A 60 13.31 1.63 -4.15
N ALA A 61 12.58 2.45 -3.39
CA ALA A 61 11.69 1.97 -2.34
C ALA A 61 10.28 1.81 -2.92
N ASP A 62 9.63 0.69 -2.60
CA ASP A 62 8.25 0.42 -2.96
C ASP A 62 7.45 0.15 -1.68
N ILE A 63 6.25 0.74 -1.59
CA ILE A 63 5.40 0.69 -0.40
C ILE A 63 4.08 0.04 -0.81
N SER A 64 3.78 -1.08 -0.18
CA SER A 64 2.57 -1.87 -0.40
C SER A 64 1.82 -2.11 0.92
N PHE A 65 0.55 -2.51 0.80
CA PHE A 65 -0.24 -3.02 1.91
C PHE A 65 -0.43 -4.53 1.74
N TYR A 66 -0.58 -5.25 2.85
CA TYR A 66 -0.94 -6.67 2.80
C TYR A 66 -2.16 -7.01 3.64
N CYS A 67 -2.76 -8.15 3.34
CA CYS A 67 -3.95 -8.70 3.99
C CYS A 67 -3.87 -10.23 4.05
N ASP A 68 -4.70 -10.84 4.89
CA ASP A 68 -4.78 -12.30 5.03
C ASP A 68 -5.73 -12.97 4.01
N ASP A 69 -6.65 -12.19 3.41
CA ASP A 69 -7.60 -12.64 2.38
C ASP A 69 -7.81 -11.52 1.36
N ILE A 70 -7.15 -11.66 0.20
CA ILE A 70 -7.16 -10.61 -0.83
C ILE A 70 -8.51 -10.50 -1.53
N GLU A 71 -9.27 -11.58 -1.69
CA GLU A 71 -10.57 -11.53 -2.35
C GLU A 71 -11.59 -10.77 -1.49
N ALA A 72 -11.65 -11.08 -0.19
CA ALA A 72 -12.50 -10.37 0.74
C ALA A 72 -12.10 -8.89 0.88
N THR A 73 -10.79 -8.61 0.94
CA THR A 73 -10.28 -7.24 1.08
C THR A 73 -10.58 -6.41 -0.17
N VAL A 74 -10.40 -6.97 -1.38
CA VAL A 74 -10.76 -6.30 -2.63
C VAL A 74 -12.24 -5.95 -2.65
N ALA A 75 -13.12 -6.92 -2.33
CA ALA A 75 -14.56 -6.69 -2.32
C ALA A 75 -14.98 -5.60 -1.31
N GLU A 76 -14.38 -5.58 -0.12
CA GLU A 76 -14.62 -4.54 0.89
C GLU A 76 -14.18 -3.15 0.42
N LEU A 77 -12.99 -3.05 -0.19
CA LEU A 77 -12.45 -1.79 -0.68
C LEU A 77 -13.23 -1.27 -1.90
N GLU A 78 -13.63 -2.14 -2.82
CA GLU A 78 -14.51 -1.79 -3.93
C GLU A 78 -15.87 -1.27 -3.44
N ALA A 79 -16.44 -1.89 -2.40
CA ALA A 79 -17.67 -1.39 -1.77
C ALA A 79 -17.50 0.01 -1.15
N ARG A 80 -16.27 0.39 -0.80
CA ARG A 80 -15.91 1.75 -0.36
C ARG A 80 -15.58 2.68 -1.52
N GLY A 81 -15.54 2.20 -2.76
CA GLY A 81 -15.26 2.98 -3.96
C GLY A 81 -13.78 3.08 -4.31
N VAL A 82 -12.95 2.14 -3.85
CA VAL A 82 -11.59 1.94 -4.37
C VAL A 82 -11.66 1.30 -5.75
N VAL A 83 -10.81 1.75 -6.68
CA VAL A 83 -10.75 1.23 -8.04
C VAL A 83 -9.49 0.39 -8.20
N PHE A 84 -9.64 -0.91 -8.49
CA PHE A 84 -8.54 -1.79 -8.83
C PHE A 84 -8.21 -1.72 -10.32
N THR A 85 -6.91 -1.67 -10.64
CA THR A 85 -6.41 -1.51 -12.02
C THR A 85 -5.99 -2.83 -12.65
N ARG A 86 -5.88 -3.90 -11.85
CA ARG A 86 -5.46 -5.23 -12.30
C ARG A 86 -6.31 -6.32 -11.63
N PRO A 87 -6.51 -7.48 -12.29
CA PRO A 87 -7.03 -8.64 -11.60
C PRO A 87 -6.09 -9.10 -10.49
N ILE A 88 -6.58 -9.97 -9.60
CA ILE A 88 -5.74 -10.67 -8.62
C ILE A 88 -4.89 -11.70 -9.38
N GLU A 89 -3.58 -11.63 -9.21
CA GLU A 89 -2.60 -12.48 -9.89
C GLU A 89 -1.76 -13.27 -8.88
N ASP A 90 -1.38 -14.49 -9.23
CA ASP A 90 -0.46 -15.30 -8.41
C ASP A 90 0.99 -15.06 -8.86
N HIS A 91 1.79 -14.50 -7.96
CA HIS A 91 3.20 -14.16 -8.19
C HIS A 91 4.15 -15.19 -7.53
N GLY A 92 3.62 -16.32 -7.06
CA GLY A 92 4.38 -17.39 -6.40
C GLY A 92 4.73 -17.11 -4.95
N TYR A 93 5.15 -15.89 -4.61
CA TYR A 93 5.36 -15.45 -3.22
C TYR A 93 4.06 -14.97 -2.54
N GLY A 94 3.02 -14.70 -3.32
CA GLY A 94 1.76 -14.15 -2.83
C GLY A 94 0.78 -13.86 -3.96
N LEU A 95 -0.46 -13.54 -3.58
CA LEU A 95 -1.44 -12.98 -4.51
C LEU A 95 -1.30 -11.46 -4.55
N VAL A 96 -1.41 -10.85 -5.73
CA VAL A 96 -1.13 -9.42 -5.93
C VAL A 96 -2.22 -8.76 -6.76
N THR A 97 -2.61 -7.55 -6.40
CA THR A 97 -3.35 -6.61 -7.26
C THR A 97 -2.91 -5.17 -6.97
N TYR A 98 -3.43 -4.21 -7.73
CA TYR A 98 -3.08 -2.79 -7.62
C TYR A 98 -4.35 -1.94 -7.67
N PHE A 99 -4.38 -0.86 -6.89
CA PHE A 99 -5.49 0.10 -6.87
C PHE A 99 -5.01 1.54 -7.06
N GLU A 100 -5.87 2.37 -7.65
CA GLU A 100 -5.58 3.79 -7.87
C GLU A 100 -5.73 4.61 -6.59
N VAL A 101 -4.89 5.63 -6.44
CA VAL A 101 -4.99 6.62 -5.37
C VAL A 101 -4.86 8.05 -5.89
N PRO A 102 -5.34 9.06 -5.14
CA PRO A 102 -5.18 10.46 -5.51
C PRO A 102 -3.71 10.85 -5.73
N GLY A 103 -3.47 11.65 -6.77
CA GLY A 103 -2.12 11.95 -7.27
C GLY A 103 -1.70 11.09 -8.48
N GLY A 104 -2.57 10.22 -8.98
CA GLY A 104 -2.42 9.57 -10.28
C GLY A 104 -1.43 8.41 -10.32
N PHE A 105 -1.29 7.67 -9.23
CA PHE A 105 -0.45 6.48 -9.15
C PHE A 105 -1.21 5.31 -8.52
N THR A 106 -0.61 4.12 -8.57
CA THR A 106 -1.19 2.89 -7.99
C THR A 106 -0.39 2.40 -6.80
N ILE A 107 -1.07 1.78 -5.85
CA ILE A 107 -0.46 1.08 -4.71
C ILE A 107 -0.77 -0.41 -4.83
N GLN A 108 0.21 -1.25 -4.49
CA GLN A 108 0.04 -2.69 -4.43
C GLN A 108 -0.72 -3.12 -3.16
N LEU A 109 -1.69 -4.01 -3.33
CA LEU A 109 -2.25 -4.86 -2.28
C LEU A 109 -1.77 -6.29 -2.53
N TYR A 110 -1.30 -6.99 -1.50
CA TYR A 110 -0.92 -8.39 -1.65
C TYR A 110 -1.29 -9.28 -0.46
N GLU A 111 -1.47 -10.56 -0.70
CA GLU A 111 -1.62 -11.59 0.34
C GLU A 111 -0.35 -12.46 0.34
N PRO A 112 0.45 -12.46 1.42
CA PRO A 112 1.66 -13.27 1.50
C PRO A 112 1.32 -14.76 1.54
N ARG A 113 2.04 -15.57 0.77
CA ARG A 113 1.91 -17.05 0.76
C ARG A 113 3.13 -17.77 1.31
N TYR A 114 3.87 -17.09 2.18
CA TYR A 114 5.03 -17.62 2.89
C TYR A 114 4.79 -17.60 4.40
N THR A 115 5.53 -18.44 5.13
CA THR A 115 5.52 -18.42 6.60
C THR A 115 6.63 -17.50 7.09
N LYS A 116 6.31 -16.61 8.04
CA LYS A 116 7.29 -15.75 8.72
C LYS A 116 8.21 -16.56 9.65
#